data_AF-A0AAE3QB32-F1
#
_entry.id   AF-A0AAE3QB32-F1
#
_cell.length_a   1.000
_cell.length_b   1.000
_cell.length_c   1.000
_cell.angle_alpha   90.00
_cell.angle_beta   90.00
_cell.angle_gamma   90.00
#
_symmetry.space_group_name_H-M   'P 1'
#
loop_
_entity.id
_entity.type
_entity.pdbx_description
1 polymer ?
#
loop_
_entity_poly.entity_id
_entity_poly.type
_entity_poly.pdbx_seq_one_letter_code
_entity_poly.pdbx_strand_id
1 'polypeptide(L)'
;MTMIEPPSNLSRSEKKAFRKHAKTLANAGVDVSLRADLIADFVRSDSRLQALREAEKAVEPASKLAASRATTTASAERRRLHELLYRGASTAPRTRAERVKKAIAASAGEIDKTEAHEAWRDVFWWRPRGKPKPTAQDWERVRANYPNPGMAPLVWWCAEEEAAWKGLVKASNGNPTREAVEALRARIGGFASDWLAPSAVNSQLPKGSCL
;
A
#
# COMPACT_ATOMS: atom_id res chain seq x y z
N MET A 1 11.58 4.01 31.71
CA MET A 1 10.10 4.01 31.75
C MET A 1 9.65 2.91 32.68
N THR A 2 9.08 3.26 33.82
CA THR A 2 8.50 2.31 34.77
C THR A 2 7.31 1.60 34.10
N MET A 3 7.32 0.26 34.08
CA MET A 3 6.18 -0.48 33.53
C MET A 3 5.01 -0.38 34.49
N ILE A 4 3.87 0.06 33.98
CA ILE A 4 2.63 0.18 34.75
C ILE A 4 2.16 -1.20 35.21
N GLU A 5 1.73 -1.26 36.46
CA GLU A 5 1.15 -2.47 37.02
C GLU A 5 -0.25 -2.72 36.46
N PRO A 6 -0.57 -3.97 36.09
CA PRO A 6 -1.90 -4.30 35.62
C PRO A 6 -2.92 -4.18 36.76
N PRO A 7 -4.18 -3.77 36.46
CA PRO A 7 -5.24 -3.74 37.45
C PRO A 7 -5.40 -5.07 38.21
N SER A 8 -5.70 -4.97 39.51
CA SER A 8 -5.79 -6.14 40.41
C SER A 8 -6.88 -7.12 39.99
N ASN A 9 -7.96 -6.61 39.41
CA ASN A 9 -9.14 -7.37 38.96
C ASN A 9 -8.97 -8.14 37.63
N LEU A 10 -7.79 -8.07 36.99
CA LEU A 10 -7.48 -8.92 35.83
C LEU A 10 -7.05 -10.32 36.28
N SER A 11 -7.48 -11.34 35.53
CA SER A 11 -6.99 -12.72 35.69
C SER A 11 -5.50 -12.83 35.37
N ARG A 12 -4.86 -13.95 35.73
CA ARG A 12 -3.42 -14.16 35.50
C ARG A 12 -3.04 -14.10 34.02
N SER A 13 -3.87 -14.64 33.13
CA SER A 13 -3.69 -14.60 31.68
C SER A 13 -3.84 -13.17 31.14
N GLU A 14 -4.86 -12.44 31.60
CA GLU A 14 -5.10 -11.04 31.23
C GLU A 14 -3.97 -10.12 31.71
N LYS A 15 -3.47 -10.31 32.95
CA LYS A 15 -2.29 -9.57 33.46
C LYS A 15 -1.05 -9.77 32.57
N LYS A 16 -0.84 -10.99 32.05
CA LYS A 16 0.24 -11.28 31.11
C LYS A 16 0.02 -10.58 29.76
N ALA A 17 -1.20 -10.60 29.24
CA ALA A 17 -1.56 -9.91 28.00
C ALA A 17 -1.42 -8.38 28.14
N PHE A 18 -1.89 -7.82 29.25
CA PHE A 18 -1.75 -6.40 29.59
C PHE A 18 -0.29 -5.95 29.52
N ARG A 19 0.62 -6.65 30.23
CA ARG A 19 2.05 -6.34 30.22
C ARG A 19 2.66 -6.41 28.80
N LYS A 20 2.23 -7.38 27.99
CA LYS A 20 2.67 -7.51 26.59
C LYS A 20 2.23 -6.31 25.74
N HIS A 21 0.97 -5.89 25.87
CA HIS A 21 0.44 -4.74 25.15
C HIS A 21 1.07 -3.42 25.62
N ALA A 22 1.21 -3.23 26.92
CA ALA A 22 1.93 -2.10 27.51
C ALA A 22 3.36 -1.97 26.95
N LYS A 23 4.13 -3.07 26.94
CA LYS A 23 5.48 -3.09 26.35
C LYS A 23 5.47 -2.73 24.85
N THR A 24 4.49 -3.26 24.11
CA THR A 24 4.37 -3.00 22.66
C THR A 24 4.06 -1.53 22.38
N LEU A 25 3.21 -0.91 23.19
CA LEU A 25 2.85 0.51 23.08
C LEU A 25 4.00 1.42 23.48
N ALA A 26 4.70 1.12 24.57
CA ALA A 26 5.92 1.83 24.96
C ALA A 26 6.96 1.82 23.84
N ASN A 27 7.19 0.65 23.22
CA ASN A 27 8.09 0.52 22.07
C ASN A 27 7.63 1.31 20.84
N ALA A 28 6.33 1.60 20.72
CA ALA A 28 5.78 2.42 19.65
C ALA A 28 5.81 3.93 19.94
N GLY A 29 6.39 4.33 21.08
CA GLY A 29 6.44 5.72 21.53
C GLY A 29 5.12 6.24 22.08
N VAL A 30 4.21 5.34 22.47
CA VAL A 30 2.92 5.70 23.08
C VAL A 30 3.09 5.75 24.60
N ASP A 31 2.58 6.82 25.22
CA ASP A 31 2.49 6.88 26.68
C ASP A 31 1.47 5.85 27.17
N VAL A 32 1.98 4.82 27.85
CA VAL A 32 1.20 3.69 28.35
C VAL A 32 0.37 4.12 29.56
N SER A 33 0.81 5.13 30.32
CA SER A 33 0.14 5.57 31.55
C SER A 33 -1.23 6.16 31.26
N LEU A 34 -1.29 7.01 30.23
CA LEU A 34 -2.52 7.59 29.68
C LEU A 34 -3.46 6.56 29.02
N ARG A 35 -3.01 5.32 28.83
CA ARG A 35 -3.77 4.25 28.16
C ARG A 35 -3.99 3.02 29.02
N ALA A 36 -3.66 3.06 30.30
CA ALA A 36 -3.75 1.89 31.18
C ALA A 36 -5.16 1.27 31.17
N ASP A 37 -6.20 2.10 31.30
CA ASP A 37 -7.59 1.64 31.28
C ASP A 37 -7.99 1.05 29.92
N LEU A 38 -7.62 1.71 28.83
CA LEU A 38 -7.86 1.21 27.47
C LEU A 38 -7.18 -0.15 27.21
N ILE A 39 -5.99 -0.37 27.77
CA ILE A 39 -5.28 -1.66 27.65
C ILE A 39 -6.05 -2.73 28.43
N ALA A 40 -6.56 -2.42 29.62
CA ALA A 40 -7.34 -3.35 30.42
C ALA A 40 -8.65 -3.73 29.71
N ASP A 41 -9.37 -2.76 29.15
CA ASP A 41 -10.62 -2.99 28.42
C ASP A 41 -10.38 -3.80 27.13
N PHE A 42 -9.30 -3.50 26.40
CA PHE A 42 -8.93 -4.27 25.22
C PHE A 42 -8.63 -5.74 25.57
N VAL A 43 -7.90 -5.99 26.66
CA VAL A 43 -7.57 -7.34 27.10
C VAL A 43 -8.83 -8.12 27.49
N ARG A 44 -9.75 -7.50 28.26
CA ARG A 44 -11.04 -8.11 28.60
C ARG A 44 -11.89 -8.41 27.37
N SER A 45 -11.94 -7.46 26.43
CA SER A 45 -12.67 -7.62 25.16
C SER A 45 -12.11 -8.78 24.34
N ASP A 46 -10.78 -8.95 24.27
CA ASP A 46 -10.16 -10.06 23.55
C ASP A 46 -10.44 -11.43 24.23
N SER A 47 -10.36 -11.50 25.56
CA SER A 47 -10.74 -12.71 26.32
C SER A 47 -12.22 -13.06 26.15
N ARG A 48 -13.12 -12.06 26.19
CA ARG A 48 -14.56 -12.26 25.93
C ARG A 48 -14.81 -12.74 24.50
N LEU A 49 -14.10 -12.20 23.51
CA LEU A 49 -14.24 -12.62 22.12
C LEU A 49 -13.80 -14.07 21.91
N GLN A 50 -12.76 -14.52 22.61
CA GLN A 50 -12.34 -15.93 22.59
C GLN A 50 -13.43 -16.84 23.17
N ALA A 51 -13.97 -16.51 24.34
CA ALA A 51 -15.06 -17.26 24.95
C ALA A 51 -16.33 -17.29 24.06
N LEU A 52 -16.69 -16.17 23.42
CA LEU A 52 -17.82 -16.11 22.48
C LEU A 52 -17.60 -16.99 21.24
N ARG A 53 -16.38 -17.05 20.71
CA ARG A 53 -16.03 -17.94 19.59
C ARG A 53 -16.09 -19.41 19.97
N GLU A 54 -15.71 -19.76 21.19
CA GLU A 54 -15.84 -21.12 21.71
C GLU A 54 -17.32 -21.49 21.91
N ALA A 55 -18.11 -20.59 22.48
CA ALA A 55 -19.56 -20.76 22.61
C ALA A 55 -20.24 -20.89 21.24
N GLU A 56 -19.89 -20.07 20.25
CA GLU A 56 -20.44 -20.14 18.89
C GLU A 56 -20.13 -21.48 18.19
N LYS A 57 -19.01 -22.13 18.53
CA LYS A 57 -18.67 -23.47 18.05
C LYS A 57 -19.47 -24.59 18.74
N ALA A 58 -19.81 -24.40 20.02
CA ALA A 58 -20.52 -25.38 20.83
C ALA A 58 -22.05 -25.33 20.67
N VAL A 59 -22.59 -24.29 20.05
CA VAL A 59 -24.03 -24.05 19.89
C VAL A 59 -24.56 -24.71 18.61
N GLU A 60 -25.71 -25.39 18.73
CA GLU A 60 -26.42 -26.02 17.63
C GLU A 60 -26.82 -25.00 16.52
N PRO A 61 -26.95 -25.42 15.26
CA PRO A 61 -27.19 -24.53 14.12
C PRO A 61 -28.39 -23.58 14.30
N ALA A 62 -29.45 -24.03 14.99
CA ALA A 62 -30.68 -23.27 15.20
C ALA A 62 -30.51 -22.04 16.13
N SER A 63 -29.55 -22.06 17.07
CA SER A 63 -29.28 -20.97 18.02
C SER A 63 -28.00 -20.18 17.70
N LYS A 64 -27.32 -20.53 16.60
CA LYS A 64 -26.05 -19.94 16.16
C LYS A 64 -26.14 -18.45 15.80
N LEU A 65 -27.32 -17.98 15.38
CA LEU A 65 -27.51 -16.59 14.94
C LEU A 65 -27.24 -15.56 16.05
N ALA A 66 -27.69 -15.85 17.28
CA ALA A 66 -27.48 -14.96 18.42
C ALA A 66 -26.00 -14.92 18.84
N ALA A 67 -25.34 -16.07 18.88
CA ALA A 67 -23.91 -16.17 19.16
C ALA A 67 -23.07 -15.42 18.11
N SER A 68 -23.41 -15.57 16.82
CA SER A 68 -22.69 -14.90 15.74
C SER A 68 -22.82 -13.37 15.76
N ARG A 69 -24.01 -12.85 16.11
CA ARG A 69 -24.23 -11.41 16.33
C ARG A 69 -23.40 -10.88 17.50
N ALA A 70 -23.32 -11.63 18.61
CA ALA A 70 -22.50 -11.28 19.75
C ALA A 70 -21.00 -11.27 19.39
N THR A 71 -20.51 -12.29 18.67
CA THR A 71 -19.13 -12.35 18.17
C THR A 71 -18.80 -11.18 17.24
N THR A 72 -19.71 -10.82 16.34
CA THR A 72 -19.54 -9.71 15.40
C THR A 72 -19.43 -8.38 16.14
N THR A 73 -20.29 -8.15 17.13
CA THR A 73 -20.29 -6.93 17.95
C THR A 73 -19.01 -6.81 18.77
N ALA A 74 -18.62 -7.89 19.46
CA ALA A 74 -17.37 -7.92 20.23
C ALA A 74 -16.12 -7.74 19.34
N SER A 75 -16.14 -8.27 18.12
CA SER A 75 -15.06 -8.06 17.13
C SER A 75 -14.95 -6.60 16.69
N ALA A 76 -16.09 -5.92 16.47
CA ALA A 76 -16.11 -4.51 16.11
C ALA A 76 -15.60 -3.62 17.25
N GLU A 77 -16.04 -3.90 18.49
CA GLU A 77 -15.55 -3.21 19.69
C GLU A 77 -14.05 -3.39 19.87
N ARG A 78 -13.54 -4.62 19.70
CA ARG A 78 -12.11 -4.90 19.77
C ARG A 78 -11.30 -4.09 18.75
N ARG A 79 -11.79 -3.98 17.50
CA ARG A 79 -11.14 -3.16 16.45
C ARG A 79 -11.10 -1.70 16.86
N ARG A 80 -12.20 -1.15 17.36
CA ARG A 80 -12.28 0.24 17.84
C ARG A 80 -11.29 0.50 18.98
N LEU A 81 -11.24 -0.39 19.98
CA LEU A 81 -10.28 -0.29 21.09
C LEU A 81 -8.83 -0.37 20.60
N HIS A 82 -8.54 -1.26 19.64
CA HIS A 82 -7.23 -1.35 19.02
C HIS A 82 -6.81 -0.04 18.33
N GLU A 83 -7.70 0.57 17.55
CA GLU A 83 -7.41 1.85 16.89
C GLU A 83 -7.15 2.97 17.89
N LEU A 84 -7.96 3.06 18.96
CA LEU A 84 -7.75 4.03 20.04
C LEU A 84 -6.42 3.78 20.77
N LEU A 85 -6.07 2.52 21.01
CA LEU A 85 -4.82 2.13 21.66
C LEU A 85 -3.57 2.47 20.86
N TYR A 86 -3.64 2.54 19.53
CA TYR A 86 -2.49 2.85 18.68
C TYR A 86 -2.56 4.22 18.00
N ARG A 87 -3.60 5.02 18.28
CA ARG A 87 -3.70 6.39 17.79
C ARG A 87 -2.47 7.20 18.21
N GLY A 88 -1.78 7.86 17.28
CA GLY A 88 -0.57 8.63 17.60
C GLY A 88 0.67 7.79 17.93
N ALA A 89 0.62 6.46 17.75
CA ALA A 89 1.83 5.65 17.77
C ALA A 89 2.77 6.10 16.65
N SER A 90 4.05 6.30 16.97
CA SER A 90 5.02 6.64 15.93
C SER A 90 5.08 5.45 14.96
N THR A 91 4.89 5.69 13.67
CA THR A 91 5.19 4.74 12.58
C THR A 91 6.70 4.64 12.39
N ALA A 92 7.43 4.50 13.50
CA ALA A 92 8.84 4.19 13.48
C ALA A 92 8.97 2.79 12.86
N PRO A 93 9.77 2.64 11.79
CA PRO A 93 9.97 1.36 11.13
C PRO A 93 10.50 0.33 12.14
N ARG A 94 9.73 -0.73 12.35
CA ARG A 94 9.94 -1.73 13.41
C ARG A 94 11.03 -2.73 13.05
N THR A 95 11.28 -2.92 11.75
CA THR A 95 12.27 -3.87 11.25
C THR A 95 13.45 -3.15 10.58
N ARG A 96 14.60 -3.83 10.48
CA ARG A 96 15.73 -3.34 9.67
C ARG A 96 15.31 -3.15 8.21
N ALA A 97 14.48 -4.04 7.67
CA ALA A 97 13.95 -3.96 6.32
C ALA A 97 13.10 -2.70 6.10
N GLU A 98 12.21 -2.36 7.05
CA GLU A 98 11.43 -1.12 6.99
C GLU A 98 12.28 0.13 7.17
N ARG A 99 13.32 0.07 8.02
CA ARG A 99 14.30 1.15 8.20
C ARG A 99 15.06 1.41 6.91
N VAL A 100 15.52 0.35 6.25
CA VAL A 100 16.19 0.41 4.94
C VAL A 100 15.22 0.94 3.88
N LYS A 101 13.97 0.47 3.83
CA LYS A 101 12.96 0.96 2.87
C LYS A 101 12.63 2.45 3.07
N LYS A 102 12.51 2.89 4.32
CA LYS A 102 12.26 4.30 4.66
C LYS A 102 13.50 5.17 4.40
N ALA A 103 14.70 4.65 4.68
CA ALA A 103 15.95 5.32 4.36
C ALA A 103 16.14 5.46 2.84
N ILE A 104 15.88 4.41 2.06
CA ILE A 104 15.88 4.45 0.58
C ILE A 104 14.86 5.46 0.06
N ALA A 105 13.65 5.49 0.63
CA ALA A 105 12.63 6.46 0.24
C ALA A 105 12.99 7.92 0.62
N ALA A 106 13.74 8.12 1.71
CA ALA A 106 14.21 9.43 2.16
C ALA A 106 15.48 9.89 1.43
N SER A 107 16.39 8.97 1.07
CA SER A 107 17.56 9.25 0.23
C SER A 107 17.21 9.40 -1.26
N ALA A 108 16.02 8.94 -1.66
CA ALA A 108 15.39 9.31 -2.94
C ALA A 108 14.64 10.65 -2.87
N GLY A 109 14.92 11.48 -1.84
CA GLY A 109 14.51 12.87 -1.79
C GLY A 109 15.19 13.65 -2.92
N GLU A 110 14.37 14.17 -3.83
CA GLU A 110 14.69 15.13 -4.89
C GLU A 110 15.52 14.63 -6.08
N ILE A 111 15.40 13.36 -6.46
CA ILE A 111 15.37 13.11 -7.90
C ILE A 111 13.98 13.51 -8.35
N ASP A 112 13.85 14.54 -9.20
CA ASP A 112 12.58 14.87 -9.83
C ASP A 112 12.11 13.60 -10.55
N LYS A 113 11.10 12.94 -9.98
CA LYS A 113 10.56 11.68 -10.52
C LYS A 113 10.11 11.86 -11.96
N THR A 114 9.73 13.09 -12.31
CA THR A 114 9.38 13.49 -13.66
C THR A 114 10.59 13.40 -14.58
N GLU A 115 11.72 13.98 -14.20
CA GLU A 115 12.98 13.94 -14.97
C GLU A 115 13.53 12.51 -15.08
N ALA A 116 13.56 11.75 -13.99
CA ALA A 116 14.00 10.36 -14.02
C ALA A 116 13.10 9.49 -14.91
N HIS A 117 11.78 9.67 -14.85
CA HIS A 117 10.87 8.92 -15.70
C HIS A 117 11.04 9.29 -17.18
N GLU A 118 11.21 10.57 -17.52
CA GLU A 118 11.47 10.99 -18.90
C GLU A 118 12.80 10.46 -19.42
N ALA A 119 13.86 10.49 -18.62
CA ALA A 119 15.16 9.93 -19.02
C ALA A 119 15.08 8.42 -19.29
N TRP A 120 14.32 7.68 -18.47
CA TRP A 120 14.05 6.26 -18.71
C TRP A 120 13.17 6.03 -19.95
N ARG A 121 12.15 6.87 -20.19
CA ARG A 121 11.31 6.77 -21.40
C ARG A 121 12.10 7.02 -22.66
N ASP A 122 13.06 7.94 -22.63
CA ASP A 122 13.89 8.27 -23.78
C ASP A 122 14.74 7.10 -24.27
N VAL A 123 15.29 6.31 -23.34
CA VAL A 123 16.08 5.13 -23.68
C VAL A 123 15.21 3.91 -23.99
N PHE A 124 14.05 3.77 -23.34
CA PHE A 124 13.20 2.59 -23.50
C PHE A 124 12.28 2.69 -24.73
N TRP A 125 11.72 3.88 -24.96
CA TRP A 125 10.72 4.18 -26.00
C TRP A 125 11.28 5.06 -27.13
N TRP A 126 12.56 4.88 -27.46
CA TRP A 126 13.21 5.65 -28.52
C TRP A 126 12.52 5.49 -29.89
N ARG A 127 12.05 4.28 -30.23
CA ARG A 127 11.37 4.02 -31.52
C ARG A 127 10.02 4.74 -31.63
N PRO A 128 9.05 4.56 -30.70
CA PRO A 128 7.78 5.28 -30.78
C PRO A 128 7.95 6.80 -30.75
N ARG A 129 8.96 7.31 -30.04
CA ARG A 129 9.25 8.75 -29.92
C ARG A 129 10.05 9.32 -31.10
N GLY A 130 10.36 8.53 -32.12
CA GLY A 130 11.17 8.98 -33.27
C GLY A 130 12.59 9.43 -32.90
N LYS A 131 13.11 9.00 -31.75
CA LYS A 131 14.45 9.32 -31.28
C LYS A 131 15.47 8.38 -31.91
N PRO A 132 16.75 8.78 -32.03
CA PRO A 132 17.80 7.87 -32.46
C PRO A 132 17.94 6.70 -31.49
N LYS A 133 18.44 5.56 -31.98
CA LYS A 133 18.70 4.38 -31.15
C LYS A 133 19.70 4.75 -30.04
N PRO A 134 19.37 4.53 -28.75
CA PRO A 134 20.27 4.83 -27.65
C PRO A 134 21.55 4.00 -27.74
N THR A 135 22.67 4.65 -27.43
CA THR A 135 23.99 4.00 -27.33
C THR A 135 24.16 3.33 -25.97
N ALA A 136 25.19 2.49 -25.81
CA ALA A 136 25.53 1.90 -24.50
C ALA A 136 25.81 2.99 -23.44
N GLN A 137 26.43 4.10 -23.84
CA GLN A 137 26.71 5.23 -22.96
C GLN A 137 25.43 5.93 -22.47
N ASP A 138 24.39 6.02 -23.31
CA ASP A 138 23.10 6.58 -22.89
C ASP A 138 22.45 5.73 -21.79
N TRP A 139 22.52 4.41 -21.93
CA TRP A 139 22.04 3.46 -20.90
C TRP A 139 22.83 3.55 -19.61
N GLU A 140 24.16 3.63 -19.69
CA GLU A 140 25.03 3.77 -18.52
C GLU A 140 24.79 5.09 -17.79
N ARG A 141 24.65 6.20 -18.51
CA ARG A 141 24.32 7.52 -17.94
C ARG A 141 22.99 7.49 -17.20
N VAL A 142 21.94 6.92 -17.82
CA VAL A 142 20.62 6.83 -17.20
C VAL A 142 20.66 5.92 -15.96
N ARG A 143 21.39 4.81 -15.97
CA ARG A 143 21.54 3.93 -14.79
C ARG A 143 22.38 4.57 -13.68
N ALA A 144 23.40 5.35 -14.03
CA ALA A 144 24.23 6.05 -13.05
C ALA A 144 23.44 7.14 -12.33
N ASN A 145 22.65 7.93 -13.07
CA ASN A 145 21.87 9.04 -12.52
C ASN A 145 20.55 8.57 -11.89
N TYR A 146 19.93 7.54 -12.46
CA TYR A 146 18.59 7.05 -12.10
C TYR A 146 18.59 5.52 -11.94
N PRO A 147 19.24 4.96 -10.90
CA PRO A 147 19.54 3.52 -10.82
C PRO A 147 18.33 2.60 -10.77
N ASN A 148 17.15 3.10 -10.40
CA ASN A 148 15.93 2.32 -10.31
C ASN A 148 14.84 2.92 -11.21
N PRO A 149 14.57 2.34 -12.39
CA PRO A 149 13.39 2.71 -13.15
C PRO A 149 12.16 2.31 -12.35
N GLY A 150 11.26 3.26 -12.10
CA GLY A 150 9.90 2.92 -11.71
C GLY A 150 9.24 2.07 -12.81
N MET A 151 8.16 1.37 -12.47
CA MET A 151 7.38 0.66 -13.49
C MET A 151 6.77 1.62 -14.52
N ALA A 152 6.50 2.87 -14.12
CA ALA A 152 5.83 3.84 -14.96
C ALA A 152 6.52 4.11 -16.31
N PRO A 153 7.80 4.50 -16.37
CA PRO A 153 8.49 4.72 -17.64
C PRO A 153 8.69 3.45 -18.48
N LEU A 154 8.53 2.25 -17.90
CA LEU A 154 8.63 0.98 -18.62
C LEU A 154 7.30 0.51 -19.22
N VAL A 155 6.18 1.06 -18.75
CA VAL A 155 4.82 0.69 -19.17
C VAL A 155 4.23 1.75 -20.07
N TRP A 156 4.46 3.03 -19.75
CA TRP A 156 3.91 4.17 -20.48
C TRP A 156 5.01 4.94 -21.20
N TRP A 157 4.79 5.19 -22.49
CA TRP A 157 5.81 5.82 -23.36
C TRP A 157 5.91 7.33 -23.17
N CYS A 158 4.87 7.97 -22.59
CA CYS A 158 4.88 9.38 -22.20
C CYS A 158 4.11 9.60 -20.88
N ALA A 159 4.31 10.77 -20.27
CA ALA A 159 3.60 11.16 -19.05
C ALA A 159 2.08 11.36 -19.26
N GLU A 160 1.68 11.82 -20.44
CA GLU A 160 0.27 12.07 -20.78
C GLU A 160 -0.54 10.78 -20.83
N GLU A 161 0.03 9.71 -21.41
CA GLU A 161 -0.58 8.39 -21.45
C GLU A 161 -0.73 7.81 -20.04
N GLU A 162 0.31 7.93 -19.21
CA GLU A 162 0.24 7.53 -17.80
C GLU A 162 -0.88 8.28 -17.05
N ALA A 163 -0.96 9.60 -17.23
CA ALA A 163 -1.96 10.44 -16.58
C ALA A 163 -3.38 10.09 -17.05
N ALA A 164 -3.56 9.87 -18.35
CA ALA A 164 -4.84 9.52 -18.94
C ALA A 164 -5.32 8.13 -18.51
N TRP A 165 -4.43 7.14 -18.46
CA TRP A 165 -4.75 5.80 -17.95
C TRP A 165 -5.15 5.85 -16.48
N LYS A 166 -4.36 6.54 -15.64
CA LYS A 166 -4.68 6.70 -14.21
C LYS A 166 -6.01 7.43 -14.00
N GLY A 167 -6.30 8.45 -14.80
CA GLY A 167 -7.58 9.15 -14.80
C GLY A 167 -8.75 8.23 -15.13
N LEU A 168 -8.60 7.40 -16.16
CA LEU A 168 -9.61 6.42 -16.56
C LEU A 168 -9.86 5.37 -15.47
N VAL A 169 -8.80 4.76 -14.91
CA VAL A 169 -8.90 3.77 -13.83
C VAL A 169 -9.57 4.36 -12.59
N LYS A 170 -9.27 5.62 -12.27
CA LYS A 170 -9.92 6.33 -11.17
C LYS A 170 -11.41 6.56 -11.44
N ALA A 171 -11.77 7.00 -12.64
CA ALA A 171 -13.16 7.24 -13.03
C ALA A 171 -14.00 5.95 -13.06
N SER A 172 -13.38 4.80 -13.31
CA SER A 172 -14.03 3.50 -13.36
C SER A 172 -13.98 2.68 -12.07
N ASN A 173 -13.58 3.29 -10.94
CA ASN A 173 -13.37 2.60 -9.67
C ASN A 173 -12.48 1.34 -9.78
N GLY A 174 -11.47 1.39 -10.65
CA GLY A 174 -10.51 0.32 -10.86
C GLY A 174 -10.79 -0.60 -12.05
N ASN A 175 -12.00 -0.55 -12.64
CA ASN A 175 -12.43 -1.50 -13.68
C ASN A 175 -12.88 -0.77 -14.95
N PRO A 176 -11.95 -0.26 -15.78
CA PRO A 176 -12.31 0.40 -17.03
C PRO A 176 -12.94 -0.58 -18.01
N THR A 177 -14.02 -0.16 -18.69
CA THR A 177 -14.64 -0.97 -19.74
C THR A 177 -13.75 -1.03 -20.97
N ARG A 178 -13.91 -2.08 -21.78
CA ARG A 178 -13.18 -2.24 -23.04
C ARG A 178 -13.38 -1.03 -23.96
N GLU A 179 -14.61 -0.55 -24.09
CA GLU A 179 -14.95 0.63 -24.89
C GLU A 179 -14.20 1.88 -24.42
N ALA A 180 -14.10 2.11 -23.11
CA ALA A 180 -13.38 3.26 -22.56
C ALA A 180 -11.87 3.15 -22.78
N VAL A 181 -11.32 1.93 -22.74
CA VAL A 181 -9.91 1.67 -23.08
C VAL A 181 -9.65 1.91 -24.58
N GLU A 182 -10.52 1.45 -25.46
CA GLU A 182 -10.41 1.66 -26.91
C GLU A 182 -10.56 3.15 -27.27
N ALA A 183 -11.48 3.88 -26.63
CA ALA A 183 -11.61 5.32 -26.80
C ALA A 183 -10.35 6.08 -26.33
N LEU A 184 -9.77 5.67 -25.20
CA LEU A 184 -8.52 6.25 -24.71
C LEU A 184 -7.36 5.99 -25.68
N ARG A 185 -7.27 4.78 -26.22
CA ARG A 185 -6.28 4.37 -27.22
C ARG A 185 -6.39 5.20 -28.50
N ALA A 186 -7.61 5.40 -29.00
CA ALA A 186 -7.87 6.24 -30.17
C ALA A 186 -7.46 7.70 -29.93
N ARG A 187 -7.66 8.22 -28.71
CA ARG A 187 -7.28 9.59 -28.35
C ARG A 187 -5.78 9.82 -28.29
N ILE A 188 -5.02 8.85 -27.77
CA ILE A 188 -3.56 8.98 -27.56
C ILE A 188 -2.76 8.50 -28.79
N GLY A 189 -3.41 7.81 -29.74
CA GLY A 189 -2.75 7.32 -30.95
C GLY A 189 -2.06 5.96 -30.78
N GLY A 190 -2.49 5.17 -29.80
CA GLY A 190 -1.97 3.83 -29.51
C GLY A 190 -1.39 3.68 -28.11
N PHE A 191 -1.27 2.43 -27.64
CA PHE A 191 -0.59 2.09 -26.39
C PHE A 191 0.82 1.53 -26.66
N ALA A 192 1.69 1.60 -25.66
CA ALA A 192 2.96 0.88 -25.63
C ALA A 192 2.87 -0.61 -26.03
N SER A 193 1.75 -1.29 -25.69
CA SER A 193 1.50 -2.69 -26.05
C SER A 193 1.41 -2.95 -27.55
N ASP A 194 1.04 -1.93 -28.32
CA ASP A 194 0.82 -2.05 -29.77
C ASP A 194 2.14 -2.13 -30.54
N TRP A 195 3.19 -1.57 -29.93
CA TRP A 195 4.57 -1.59 -30.42
C TRP A 195 5.31 -2.89 -30.15
N LEU A 196 4.84 -3.67 -29.17
CA LEU A 196 5.39 -4.99 -28.85
C LEU A 196 4.80 -6.09 -29.75
N ALA A 197 3.81 -5.76 -30.60
CA ALA A 197 3.26 -6.67 -31.59
C ALA A 197 4.21 -6.78 -32.81
N PRO A 198 4.61 -8.00 -33.23
CA PRO A 198 5.58 -8.20 -34.31
C PRO A 198 5.20 -7.62 -35.69
N SER A 199 3.93 -7.28 -35.92
CA SER A 199 3.38 -6.91 -37.23
C SER A 199 3.35 -5.42 -37.53
N ALA A 200 3.64 -4.53 -36.58
CA ALA A 200 3.48 -3.08 -36.73
C ALA A 200 4.65 -2.37 -37.48
N VAL A 201 5.55 -3.12 -38.12
CA VAL A 201 6.86 -2.61 -38.60
C VAL A 201 6.76 -1.59 -39.76
N ASN A 202 5.61 -1.41 -40.43
CA ASN A 202 5.54 -0.61 -41.67
C ASN A 202 4.40 0.42 -41.78
N SER A 203 3.54 0.60 -40.77
CA SER A 203 2.50 1.63 -40.84
C SER A 203 3.01 2.96 -40.30
N GLN A 204 2.97 4.00 -41.14
CA GLN A 204 3.27 5.39 -40.77
C GLN A 204 2.59 5.77 -39.46
N LEU A 205 3.39 6.37 -38.57
CA LEU A 205 2.98 6.85 -37.25
C LEU A 205 1.75 7.76 -37.35
N PRO A 206 0.68 7.53 -36.56
CA PRO A 206 -0.26 8.59 -36.28
C PRO A 206 0.53 9.73 -35.61
N LYS A 207 0.41 10.95 -36.15
CA LYS A 207 1.01 12.17 -35.59
C LYS A 207 0.30 12.59 -34.30
N GLY A 208 0.19 11.67 -33.34
CA GLY A 208 -0.37 11.93 -32.02
C GLY A 208 0.56 12.85 -31.24
N SER A 209 -0.02 13.91 -30.70
CA SER A 209 0.65 14.95 -29.93
C SER A 209 1.03 14.42 -28.55
N CYS A 210 2.22 13.86 -28.43
CA CYS A 210 2.95 13.78 -27.17
C CYS A 210 4.33 14.42 -27.41
N LEU A 211 4.32 15.75 -27.58
CA LEU A 211 5.51 16.59 -27.66
C LEU A 211 5.57 17.49 -26.43
#